data_AF-A0A1S6XRG7-F1
#
_entry.id   AF-A0A1S6XRG7-F1
#
_cell.length_a   1.000
_cell.length_b   1.000
_cell.length_c   1.000
_cell.angle_alpha   90.00
_cell.angle_beta   90.00
_cell.angle_gamma   90.00
#
_symmetry.space_group_name_H-M   'P 1'
#
loop_
_entity.id
_entity.type
_entity.pdbx_description
1 polymer ?
#
loop_
_entity_poly.entity_id
_entity_poly.type
_entity_poly.pdbx_seq_one_letter_code
_entity_poly.pdbx_strand_id
1 'polypeptide(L)'
;MTLGGEVKVQGSMGIVFMGDKGTANATVMGVGAKINLASGSTGAVMMGDGALMLNTVTIEGVGVGARVTKGTLEVTKGSIQGTTVGAEVSGSGVLEVNGRATIVGTTMGLRVTGSGKATMMGGSIQGGGSGGSYGVIVDTSGTVELSGGVEVSRFETGVYVKGGTFKMTEGEITGDGKGTGVYMEGGVTLSGGVDISRFATGVRVEKGVLIMNQGSVKGFTGTGVMVGSEVKSASLMGVEITGDGKGTGVMMMGGDVKLDNVRIKGVAMGVMMEKGGKSLTISGSSTIEFVGDGVGVGVWGEVKSAELTQTVITGKGSGTGVYAERGTLIIEKGTTIDFKESGWGVYVKGGIKNVSLTGTTITGEESGYGVYAVGGDRYDDDVR
;
A
#
# COMPACT_ATOMS: atom_id res chain seq x y z
N MET A 1 0.98 32.87 23.45
CA MET A 1 0.18 32.63 24.66
C MET A 1 0.69 31.36 25.30
N THR A 2 1.11 31.40 26.56
CA THR A 2 1.51 30.19 27.29
C THR A 2 0.35 29.78 28.19
N LEU A 3 -0.23 28.61 27.95
CA LEU A 3 -1.28 28.05 28.80
C LEU A 3 -0.65 27.00 29.71
N GLY A 4 -0.82 27.10 31.03
CA GLY A 4 -0.36 26.09 31.99
C GLY A 4 -1.55 25.44 32.68
N GLY A 5 -1.55 24.11 32.80
CA GLY A 5 -2.63 23.33 33.46
C GLY A 5 -3.71 22.77 32.52
N GLU A 6 -4.78 22.23 33.10
CA GLU A 6 -5.98 21.76 32.36
C GLU A 6 -6.78 22.98 31.90
N VAL A 7 -6.95 23.14 30.58
CA VAL A 7 -7.75 24.23 30.01
C VAL A 7 -9.13 23.69 29.66
N LYS A 8 -10.11 23.96 30.52
CA LYS A 8 -11.52 23.66 30.25
C LYS A 8 -12.14 24.81 29.45
N VAL A 9 -12.40 24.59 28.17
CA VAL A 9 -13.08 25.57 27.31
C VAL A 9 -14.57 25.24 27.26
N GLN A 10 -15.44 26.20 27.60
CA GLN A 10 -16.88 26.09 27.33
C GLN A 10 -17.11 26.49 25.86
N GLY A 11 -17.24 25.50 24.98
CA GLY A 11 -17.50 25.71 23.56
C GLY A 11 -17.28 24.44 22.72
N SER A 12 -17.59 24.52 21.42
CA SER A 12 -17.38 23.43 20.46
C SER A 12 -15.95 23.37 19.90
N MET A 13 -15.07 24.28 20.35
CA MET A 13 -13.67 24.38 19.90
C MET A 13 -12.75 24.62 21.11
N GLY A 14 -11.58 23.99 21.11
CA GLY A 14 -10.54 24.16 22.13
C GLY A 14 -9.64 25.35 21.83
N ILE A 15 -8.48 25.10 21.21
CA ILE A 15 -7.57 26.17 20.75
C ILE A 15 -7.99 26.58 19.33
N VAL A 16 -8.24 27.87 19.10
CA VAL A 16 -8.57 28.40 17.78
C VAL A 16 -7.59 29.51 17.40
N PHE A 17 -6.99 29.40 16.22
CA PHE A 17 -6.21 30.47 15.62
C PHE A 17 -6.86 30.99 14.34
N MET A 18 -7.13 32.30 14.31
CA MET A 18 -7.81 33.03 13.22
C MET A 18 -6.98 34.21 12.69
N GLY A 19 -5.68 34.28 12.99
CA GLY A 19 -4.86 35.45 12.62
C GLY A 19 -4.41 35.43 11.15
N ASP A 20 -4.59 36.56 10.47
CA ASP A 20 -4.24 36.72 9.04
C ASP A 20 -2.75 36.95 8.78
N LYS A 21 -1.95 37.29 9.81
CA LYS A 21 -0.48 37.47 9.75
C LYS A 21 0.19 37.11 11.08
N GLY A 22 1.42 36.57 11.03
CA GLY A 22 2.27 36.29 12.20
C GLY A 22 2.25 34.84 12.69
N THR A 23 3.16 34.50 13.59
CA THR A 23 3.20 33.18 14.28
C THR A 23 2.51 33.33 15.63
N ALA A 24 1.46 32.55 15.89
CA ALA A 24 0.91 32.42 17.23
C ALA A 24 1.43 31.15 17.89
N ASN A 25 2.43 31.33 18.74
CA ASN A 25 2.88 30.28 19.62
C ASN A 25 1.85 30.08 20.74
N ALA A 26 1.05 29.01 20.66
CA ALA A 26 0.25 28.54 21.77
C ALA A 26 0.98 27.38 22.46
N THR A 27 2.01 27.71 23.23
CA THR A 27 2.72 26.68 23.98
C THR A 27 1.91 26.34 25.23
N VAL A 28 1.25 25.19 25.23
CA VAL A 28 0.66 24.68 26.47
C VAL A 28 1.78 23.99 27.26
N MET A 29 2.46 24.73 28.15
CA MET A 29 3.61 24.22 28.90
C MET A 29 3.13 23.50 30.16
N GLY A 30 3.25 22.18 30.15
CA GLY A 30 3.05 21.30 31.30
C GLY A 30 2.99 19.86 30.85
N VAL A 31 3.73 18.97 31.50
CA VAL A 31 3.55 17.52 31.32
C VAL A 31 2.10 17.20 31.67
N GLY A 32 1.30 16.77 30.69
CA GLY A 32 -0.11 16.41 30.91
C GLY A 32 -1.12 17.55 30.78
N ALA A 33 -0.80 18.65 30.10
CA ALA A 33 -1.83 19.64 29.77
C ALA A 33 -2.88 19.02 28.83
N LYS A 34 -4.11 18.95 29.33
CA LYS A 34 -5.26 18.30 28.70
C LYS A 34 -6.27 19.34 28.22
N ILE A 35 -6.70 19.18 26.97
CA ILE A 35 -7.89 19.84 26.44
C ILE A 35 -8.99 18.79 26.41
N ASN A 36 -9.97 18.94 27.30
CA ASN A 36 -11.13 18.05 27.40
C ASN A 36 -12.39 18.87 27.07
N LEU A 37 -13.04 18.55 25.96
CA LEU A 37 -14.25 19.23 25.48
C LEU A 37 -15.42 18.26 25.42
N ALA A 38 -16.63 18.80 25.21
CA ALA A 38 -17.81 17.98 24.95
C ALA A 38 -17.63 17.13 23.68
N SER A 39 -18.24 15.95 23.66
CA SER A 39 -18.25 15.03 22.52
C SER A 39 -18.71 15.75 21.24
N GLY A 40 -17.96 15.57 20.14
CA GLY A 40 -18.25 16.23 18.85
C GLY A 40 -17.57 17.58 18.65
N SER A 41 -16.87 18.11 19.68
CA SER A 41 -16.07 19.33 19.56
C SER A 41 -14.78 19.12 18.76
N THR A 42 -14.08 20.21 18.41
CA THR A 42 -12.73 20.15 17.79
C THR A 42 -11.67 20.64 18.76
N GLY A 43 -10.59 19.87 18.97
CA GLY A 43 -9.54 20.18 19.93
C GLY A 43 -8.69 21.39 19.54
N ALA A 44 -7.99 21.31 18.41
CA ALA A 44 -7.22 22.41 17.85
C ALA A 44 -7.75 22.82 16.46
N VAL A 45 -7.89 24.11 16.22
CA VAL A 45 -8.45 24.68 14.99
C VAL A 45 -7.52 25.76 14.44
N MET A 46 -7.08 25.60 13.20
CA MET A 46 -6.22 26.53 12.48
C MET A 46 -6.92 27.00 11.20
N MET A 47 -7.29 28.28 11.16
CA MET A 47 -8.05 28.89 10.05
C MET A 47 -7.45 30.21 9.52
N GLY A 48 -6.41 30.74 10.18
CA GLY A 48 -5.64 31.90 9.71
C GLY A 48 -4.43 31.51 8.85
N ASP A 49 -3.72 32.48 8.29
CA ASP A 49 -2.53 32.23 7.44
C ASP A 49 -1.23 32.06 8.25
N GLY A 50 -1.29 32.24 9.58
CA GLY A 50 -0.15 32.13 10.49
C GLY A 50 0.29 30.70 10.81
N ALA A 51 0.98 30.52 11.94
CA ALA A 51 1.36 29.21 12.46
C ALA A 51 0.96 29.03 13.93
N LEU A 52 0.53 27.82 14.30
CA LEU A 52 0.15 27.37 15.63
C LEU A 52 1.06 26.21 16.05
N MET A 53 1.83 26.37 17.12
CA MET A 53 2.71 25.31 17.64
C MET A 53 2.13 24.67 18.90
N LEU A 54 1.96 23.34 18.89
CA LEU A 54 1.60 22.52 20.04
C LEU A 54 2.80 21.67 20.45
N ASN A 55 3.33 21.91 21.64
CA ASN A 55 4.46 21.14 22.18
C ASN A 55 4.01 20.32 23.39
N THR A 56 4.10 18.99 23.32
CA THR A 56 3.77 18.07 24.43
C THR A 56 2.30 18.21 24.91
N VAL A 57 1.39 18.55 24.00
CA VAL A 57 -0.04 18.73 24.30
C VAL A 57 -0.79 17.42 24.15
N THR A 58 -1.75 17.15 25.05
CA THR A 58 -2.71 16.04 24.88
C THR A 58 -4.11 16.59 24.66
N ILE A 59 -4.70 16.25 23.51
CA ILE A 59 -6.09 16.54 23.17
C ILE A 59 -6.87 15.24 23.30
N GLU A 60 -7.95 15.22 24.08
CA GLU A 60 -8.80 14.03 24.27
C GLU A 60 -10.28 14.39 24.45
N GLY A 61 -11.18 13.42 24.25
CA GLY A 61 -12.63 13.62 24.44
C GLY A 61 -13.35 14.41 23.33
N VAL A 62 -12.62 14.89 22.32
CA VAL A 62 -13.15 15.69 21.21
C VAL A 62 -13.55 14.81 20.02
N GLY A 63 -14.46 15.27 19.16
CA GLY A 63 -14.82 14.55 17.93
C GLY A 63 -13.68 14.57 16.89
N VAL A 64 -13.07 15.74 16.72
CA VAL A 64 -11.92 15.96 15.84
C VAL A 64 -10.75 16.47 16.68
N GLY A 65 -9.63 15.76 16.68
CA GLY A 65 -8.47 16.14 17.48
C GLY A 65 -7.86 17.47 17.02
N ALA A 66 -7.55 17.59 15.73
CA ALA A 66 -7.07 18.81 15.11
C ALA A 66 -7.70 19.05 13.72
N ARG A 67 -8.01 20.31 13.40
CA ARG A 67 -8.51 20.75 12.11
C ARG A 67 -7.69 21.93 11.58
N VAL A 68 -7.14 21.79 10.38
CA VAL A 68 -6.32 22.79 9.71
C VAL A 68 -6.91 23.11 8.35
N THR A 69 -7.39 24.33 8.12
CA THR A 69 -7.97 24.74 6.83
C THR A 69 -7.10 25.77 6.09
N LYS A 70 -6.26 26.50 6.82
CA LYS A 70 -5.26 27.46 6.35
C LYS A 70 -4.08 27.51 7.33
N GLY A 71 -2.97 28.12 6.91
CA GLY A 71 -1.77 28.26 7.73
C GLY A 71 -1.17 26.93 8.17
N THR A 72 -0.30 26.97 9.18
CA THR A 72 0.43 25.78 9.64
C THR A 72 0.09 25.42 11.09
N LEU A 73 -0.19 24.15 11.35
CA LEU A 73 -0.22 23.57 12.69
C LEU A 73 1.01 22.66 12.86
N GLU A 74 1.89 23.02 13.77
CA GLU A 74 3.04 22.20 14.14
C GLU A 74 2.78 21.50 15.47
N VAL A 75 2.99 20.18 15.50
CA VAL A 75 2.84 19.37 16.71
C VAL A 75 4.16 18.66 16.99
N THR A 76 4.74 18.95 18.15
CA THR A 76 5.99 18.31 18.60
C THR A 76 5.72 17.56 19.90
N LYS A 77 5.83 16.24 19.86
CA LYS A 77 5.49 15.34 21.01
C LYS A 77 4.01 15.49 21.44
N GLY A 78 3.55 14.61 22.31
CA GLY A 78 2.17 14.63 22.80
C GLY A 78 1.20 13.84 21.91
N SER A 79 -0.09 14.11 22.05
CA SER A 79 -1.14 13.33 21.38
C SER A 79 -2.31 14.18 20.91
N ILE A 80 -2.75 13.94 19.68
CA ILE A 80 -3.95 14.51 19.08
C ILE A 80 -4.99 13.39 19.00
N GLN A 81 -5.99 13.37 19.88
CA GLN A 81 -7.01 12.31 19.89
C GLN A 81 -8.38 12.87 19.55
N GLY A 82 -9.00 12.34 18.51
CA GLY A 82 -10.41 12.53 18.22
C GLY A 82 -11.16 11.21 18.28
N THR A 83 -12.38 11.24 18.82
CA THR A 83 -13.26 10.06 18.86
C THR A 83 -13.72 9.65 17.48
N THR A 84 -13.61 10.52 16.46
CA THR A 84 -13.91 10.21 15.06
C THR A 84 -12.70 10.42 14.17
N VAL A 85 -12.15 11.64 14.15
CA VAL A 85 -10.99 12.01 13.33
C VAL A 85 -9.85 12.47 14.20
N GLY A 86 -8.67 11.88 14.07
CA GLY A 86 -7.48 12.34 14.79
C GLY A 86 -7.07 13.73 14.31
N ALA A 87 -6.67 13.85 13.04
CA ALA A 87 -6.34 15.13 12.43
C ALA A 87 -6.95 15.27 11.03
N GLU A 88 -7.48 16.46 10.73
CA GLU A 88 -8.07 16.81 9.44
C GLU A 88 -7.38 18.05 8.85
N VAL A 89 -6.89 17.92 7.62
CA VAL A 89 -6.32 19.03 6.85
C VAL A 89 -7.17 19.24 5.60
N SER A 90 -7.53 20.49 5.34
CA SER A 90 -8.30 20.90 4.15
C SER A 90 -7.81 22.25 3.63
N GLY A 91 -8.39 22.72 2.52
CA GLY A 91 -8.03 24.01 1.94
C GLY A 91 -6.54 24.09 1.59
N SER A 92 -5.85 25.11 2.09
CA SER A 92 -4.40 25.29 1.98
C SER A 92 -3.68 25.06 3.31
N GLY A 93 -4.33 24.37 4.25
CA GLY A 93 -3.76 24.07 5.56
C GLY A 93 -2.55 23.14 5.48
N VAL A 94 -1.62 23.32 6.41
CA VAL A 94 -0.43 22.50 6.59
C VAL A 94 -0.41 21.95 8.01
N LEU A 95 -0.28 20.63 8.15
CA LEU A 95 -0.04 19.97 9.43
C LEU A 95 1.35 19.35 9.42
N GLU A 96 2.16 19.65 10.44
CA GLU A 96 3.48 19.07 10.62
C GLU A 96 3.57 18.39 11.98
N VAL A 97 3.83 17.09 12.00
CA VAL A 97 3.84 16.29 13.23
C VAL A 97 5.20 15.66 13.44
N ASN A 98 5.88 16.01 14.52
CA ASN A 98 7.25 15.60 14.81
C ASN A 98 7.41 15.10 16.25
N GLY A 99 8.57 14.52 16.54
CA GLY A 99 8.96 14.16 17.91
C GLY A 99 8.22 12.95 18.48
N ARG A 100 7.84 11.98 17.63
CA ARG A 100 7.10 10.76 18.01
C ARG A 100 5.74 11.04 18.66
N ALA A 101 5.00 12.02 18.15
CA ALA A 101 3.64 12.28 18.59
C ALA A 101 2.68 11.15 18.15
N THR A 102 1.53 11.07 18.82
CA THR A 102 0.49 10.08 18.51
C THR A 102 -0.79 10.76 18.04
N ILE A 103 -1.24 10.39 16.84
CA ILE A 103 -2.57 10.76 16.33
C ILE A 103 -3.52 9.58 16.59
N VAL A 104 -4.67 9.83 17.21
CA VAL A 104 -5.69 8.81 17.46
C VAL A 104 -7.00 9.23 16.84
N GLY A 105 -7.58 8.37 16.01
CA GLY A 105 -8.89 8.58 15.41
C GLY A 105 -9.59 7.26 15.17
N THR A 106 -10.78 7.06 15.74
CA THR A 106 -11.42 5.72 15.69
C THR A 106 -11.97 5.38 14.29
N THR A 107 -12.39 6.39 13.54
CA THR A 107 -12.87 6.24 12.15
C THR A 107 -11.77 6.62 11.17
N MET A 108 -11.09 7.75 11.42
CA MET A 108 -10.03 8.26 10.56
C MET A 108 -8.86 8.75 11.40
N GLY A 109 -7.66 8.23 11.19
CA GLY A 109 -6.47 8.73 11.87
C GLY A 109 -6.10 10.14 11.38
N LEU A 110 -5.65 10.23 10.13
CA LEU A 110 -5.26 11.46 9.45
C LEU A 110 -6.02 11.59 8.12
N ARG A 111 -6.73 12.70 7.91
CA ARG A 111 -7.47 12.97 6.68
C ARG A 111 -6.96 14.24 6.01
N VAL A 112 -6.62 14.16 4.72
CA VAL A 112 -6.25 15.32 3.91
C VAL A 112 -7.21 15.45 2.72
N THR A 113 -7.78 16.64 2.59
CA THR A 113 -8.69 17.06 1.52
C THR A 113 -8.26 18.43 0.97
N GLY A 114 -8.92 18.92 -0.08
CA GLY A 114 -8.47 20.09 -0.83
C GLY A 114 -7.03 19.96 -1.35
N SER A 115 -6.27 21.04 -1.25
CA SER A 115 -4.83 21.13 -1.56
C SER A 115 -3.96 21.07 -0.30
N GLY A 116 -4.51 20.59 0.82
CA GLY A 116 -3.80 20.58 2.10
C GLY A 116 -2.58 19.66 2.09
N LYS A 117 -1.64 19.91 3.02
CA LYS A 117 -0.46 19.08 3.22
C LYS A 117 -0.38 18.58 4.66
N ALA A 118 -0.07 17.31 4.86
CA ALA A 118 0.30 16.78 6.16
C ALA A 118 1.65 16.06 6.10
N THR A 119 2.54 16.37 7.03
CA THR A 119 3.81 15.67 7.21
C THR A 119 3.88 15.08 8.61
N MET A 120 4.45 13.89 8.71
CA MET A 120 4.73 13.26 10.00
C MET A 120 6.10 12.60 10.00
N MET A 121 6.90 12.86 11.05
CA MET A 121 8.22 12.26 11.26
C MET A 121 8.25 11.47 12.57
N GLY A 122 8.23 10.14 12.44
CA GLY A 122 8.12 9.16 13.53
C GLY A 122 6.80 9.25 14.30
N GLY A 123 6.64 8.36 15.29
CA GLY A 123 5.42 8.29 16.08
C GLY A 123 4.37 7.36 15.46
N SER A 124 3.10 7.54 15.82
CA SER A 124 2.06 6.59 15.43
C SER A 124 0.71 7.23 15.10
N ILE A 125 0.01 6.66 14.15
CA ILE A 125 -1.40 6.92 13.83
C ILE A 125 -2.18 5.66 14.23
N GLN A 126 -3.11 5.80 15.18
CA GLN A 126 -3.79 4.64 15.80
C GLN A 126 -5.31 4.75 15.69
N GLY A 127 -5.92 3.63 15.29
CA GLY A 127 -7.36 3.46 15.17
C GLY A 127 -8.01 2.79 16.37
N GLY A 128 -9.34 2.72 16.33
CA GLY A 128 -10.16 2.04 17.34
C GLY A 128 -10.38 0.54 17.06
N GLY A 129 -9.94 0.03 15.91
CA GLY A 129 -10.22 -1.35 15.47
C GLY A 129 -11.63 -1.59 14.94
N SER A 130 -12.40 -0.52 14.68
CA SER A 130 -13.75 -0.61 14.10
C SER A 130 -13.68 -0.95 12.60
N GLY A 131 -14.65 -1.71 12.10
CA GLY A 131 -14.86 -1.88 10.66
C GLY A 131 -15.21 -0.56 9.97
N GLY A 132 -14.78 -0.40 8.72
CA GLY A 132 -14.91 0.79 7.88
C GLY A 132 -13.93 1.91 8.21
N SER A 133 -12.89 1.65 9.01
CA SER A 133 -11.94 2.66 9.49
C SER A 133 -10.71 2.82 8.58
N TYR A 134 -10.15 4.03 8.58
CA TYR A 134 -9.03 4.43 7.73
C TYR A 134 -7.89 5.05 8.55
N GLY A 135 -6.66 4.58 8.36
CA GLY A 135 -5.51 5.19 9.02
C GLY A 135 -5.18 6.56 8.44
N VAL A 136 -4.91 6.59 7.14
CA VAL A 136 -4.63 7.82 6.39
C VAL A 136 -5.54 7.91 5.18
N ILE A 137 -6.15 9.08 4.96
CA ILE A 137 -6.97 9.38 3.78
C ILE A 137 -6.38 10.55 3.00
N VAL A 138 -6.24 10.40 1.68
CA VAL A 138 -6.00 11.49 0.73
C VAL A 138 -7.11 11.48 -0.32
N ASP A 139 -8.05 12.43 -0.23
CA ASP A 139 -9.32 12.38 -0.97
C ASP A 139 -9.24 13.11 -2.34
N THR A 140 -8.59 14.28 -2.35
CA THR A 140 -8.50 15.19 -3.52
C THR A 140 -7.02 15.44 -3.86
N SER A 141 -6.61 16.64 -4.30
CA SER A 141 -5.23 16.95 -4.70
C SER A 141 -4.23 17.16 -3.55
N GLY A 142 -4.56 16.75 -2.33
CA GLY A 142 -3.72 16.92 -1.15
C GLY A 142 -2.47 16.05 -1.16
N THR A 143 -1.57 16.30 -0.20
CA THR A 143 -0.33 15.53 -0.04
C THR A 143 -0.14 15.07 1.40
N VAL A 144 0.22 13.80 1.57
CA VAL A 144 0.66 13.26 2.86
C VAL A 144 2.05 12.66 2.73
N GLU A 145 2.96 13.05 3.62
CA GLU A 145 4.32 12.49 3.71
C GLU A 145 4.58 11.95 5.11
N LEU A 146 4.77 10.64 5.23
CA LEU A 146 5.15 9.96 6.48
C LEU A 146 6.61 9.51 6.38
N SER A 147 7.40 9.72 7.43
CA SER A 147 8.82 9.38 7.43
C SER A 147 9.36 9.03 8.82
N GLY A 148 10.56 8.46 8.90
CA GLY A 148 11.24 8.23 10.18
C GLY A 148 10.56 7.17 11.05
N GLY A 149 10.01 6.13 10.42
CA GLY A 149 9.41 4.99 11.11
C GLY A 149 8.02 5.26 11.69
N VAL A 150 7.13 5.93 10.96
CA VAL A 150 5.74 6.10 11.40
C VAL A 150 5.02 4.75 11.42
N GLU A 151 4.28 4.48 12.48
CA GLU A 151 3.41 3.31 12.59
C GLU A 151 1.95 3.67 12.35
N VAL A 152 1.29 3.01 11.40
CA VAL A 152 -0.16 3.10 11.15
C VAL A 152 -0.80 1.78 11.54
N SER A 153 -1.70 1.78 12.53
CA SER A 153 -2.27 0.52 13.04
C SER A 153 -3.70 0.62 13.52
N ARG A 154 -4.38 -0.55 13.59
CA ARG A 154 -5.76 -0.72 14.08
C ARG A 154 -6.83 -0.07 13.20
N PHE A 155 -6.61 -0.16 11.90
CA PHE A 155 -7.57 0.27 10.88
C PHE A 155 -7.88 -0.89 9.94
N GLU A 156 -9.11 -0.94 9.41
CA GLU A 156 -9.45 -1.89 8.34
C GLU A 156 -8.72 -1.54 7.04
N THR A 157 -8.64 -0.24 6.73
CA THR A 157 -7.78 0.27 5.66
C THR A 157 -6.64 1.08 6.24
N GLY A 158 -5.39 0.65 6.06
CA GLY A 158 -4.23 1.39 6.57
C GLY A 158 -4.11 2.77 5.92
N VAL A 159 -4.02 2.79 4.59
CA VAL A 159 -3.90 4.01 3.80
C VAL A 159 -4.87 3.96 2.63
N TYR A 160 -5.62 5.03 2.40
CA TYR A 160 -6.61 5.18 1.34
C TYR A 160 -6.34 6.47 0.54
N VAL A 161 -5.96 6.31 -0.73
CA VAL A 161 -5.54 7.43 -1.60
C VAL A 161 -6.46 7.49 -2.80
N LYS A 162 -7.55 8.25 -2.70
CA LYS A 162 -8.48 8.44 -3.83
C LYS A 162 -7.94 9.45 -4.84
N GLY A 163 -7.28 10.50 -4.35
CA GLY A 163 -6.63 11.52 -5.16
C GLY A 163 -5.26 11.89 -4.60
N GLY A 164 -4.60 12.84 -5.25
CA GLY A 164 -3.41 13.49 -4.69
C GLY A 164 -2.23 12.53 -4.58
N THR A 165 -1.39 12.75 -3.57
CA THR A 165 -0.19 11.93 -3.38
C THR A 165 -0.01 11.51 -1.91
N PHE A 166 0.39 10.25 -1.73
CA PHE A 166 0.85 9.72 -0.46
C PHE A 166 2.27 9.20 -0.62
N LYS A 167 3.16 9.63 0.28
CA LYS A 167 4.52 9.14 0.35
C LYS A 167 4.80 8.61 1.75
N MET A 168 5.39 7.43 1.84
CA MET A 168 5.90 6.88 3.09
C MET A 168 7.33 6.42 2.93
N THR A 169 8.21 6.86 3.83
CA THR A 169 9.62 6.45 3.86
C THR A 169 9.95 5.86 5.22
N GLU A 170 10.24 4.55 5.26
CA GLU A 170 10.36 3.77 6.50
C GLU A 170 9.06 3.74 7.33
N GLY A 171 8.85 2.65 8.05
CA GLY A 171 7.74 2.48 9.00
C GLY A 171 6.82 1.34 8.64
N GLU A 172 5.67 1.31 9.32
CA GLU A 172 4.80 0.14 9.33
C GLU A 172 3.33 0.50 9.09
N ILE A 173 2.64 -0.35 8.34
CA ILE A 173 1.19 -0.33 8.19
C ILE A 173 0.68 -1.71 8.58
N THR A 174 -0.05 -1.79 9.69
CA THR A 174 -0.42 -3.08 10.30
C THR A 174 -1.90 -3.18 10.60
N GLY A 175 -2.53 -4.21 10.03
CA GLY A 175 -3.95 -4.52 10.21
C GLY A 175 -4.22 -5.64 11.21
N ASP A 176 -5.47 -6.10 11.23
CA ASP A 176 -5.96 -7.19 12.09
C ASP A 176 -6.12 -8.54 11.36
N GLY A 177 -5.77 -8.59 10.07
CA GLY A 177 -5.95 -9.72 9.16
C GLY A 177 -7.08 -9.51 8.14
N LYS A 178 -7.84 -8.42 8.23
CA LYS A 178 -8.92 -8.06 7.31
C LYS A 178 -8.57 -6.82 6.49
N GLY A 179 -9.46 -6.43 5.57
CA GLY A 179 -9.33 -5.18 4.82
C GLY A 179 -8.09 -5.08 3.94
N THR A 180 -7.62 -3.84 3.75
CA THR A 180 -6.55 -3.52 2.80
C THR A 180 -5.46 -2.66 3.43
N GLY A 181 -4.18 -3.02 3.26
CA GLY A 181 -3.08 -2.22 3.80
C GLY A 181 -3.00 -0.85 3.15
N VAL A 182 -2.86 -0.83 1.83
CA VAL A 182 -2.84 0.38 1.01
C VAL A 182 -3.82 0.24 -0.15
N TYR A 183 -4.85 1.07 -0.18
CA TYR A 183 -5.76 1.21 -1.31
C TYR A 183 -5.48 2.52 -2.04
N MET A 184 -5.37 2.48 -3.38
CA MET A 184 -5.07 3.69 -4.16
C MET A 184 -5.76 3.78 -5.53
N GLU A 185 -6.22 4.99 -5.82
CA GLU A 185 -6.60 5.51 -7.14
C GLU A 185 -5.69 6.71 -7.54
N GLY A 186 -5.07 7.38 -6.56
CA GLY A 186 -4.10 8.46 -6.75
C GLY A 186 -2.64 8.00 -6.90
N GLY A 187 -1.67 8.84 -6.52
CA GLY A 187 -0.25 8.50 -6.54
C GLY A 187 0.27 8.00 -5.19
N VAL A 188 0.99 6.87 -5.19
CA VAL A 188 1.61 6.32 -3.97
C VAL A 188 3.08 6.02 -4.20
N THR A 189 3.94 6.46 -3.26
CA THR A 189 5.34 6.08 -3.19
C THR A 189 5.68 5.55 -1.81
N LEU A 190 6.09 4.28 -1.74
CA LEU A 190 6.58 3.63 -0.53
C LEU A 190 8.08 3.35 -0.73
N SER A 191 8.92 3.80 0.20
CA SER A 191 10.37 3.67 0.06
C SER A 191 11.10 3.43 1.38
N GLY A 192 12.35 2.99 1.32
CA GLY A 192 13.23 2.90 2.48
C GLY A 192 12.85 1.79 3.48
N GLY A 193 12.05 0.81 3.06
CA GLY A 193 11.64 -0.28 3.96
C GLY A 193 10.32 -0.01 4.68
N VAL A 194 9.23 0.14 3.91
CA VAL A 194 7.87 0.17 4.49
C VAL A 194 7.34 -1.25 4.61
N ASP A 195 6.93 -1.63 5.81
CA ASP A 195 6.37 -2.95 6.10
C ASP A 195 4.84 -2.91 6.18
N ILE A 196 4.18 -3.69 5.33
CA ILE A 196 2.72 -3.84 5.29
C ILE A 196 2.39 -5.24 5.77
N SER A 197 1.56 -5.36 6.80
CA SER A 197 1.25 -6.68 7.36
C SER A 197 -0.18 -6.85 7.87
N ARG A 198 -0.65 -8.11 7.86
CA ARG A 198 -1.93 -8.52 8.45
C ARG A 198 -3.14 -7.85 7.81
N PHE A 199 -3.27 -7.96 6.50
CA PHE A 199 -4.45 -7.51 5.75
C PHE A 199 -4.94 -8.62 4.83
N ALA A 200 -6.22 -8.62 4.44
CA ALA A 200 -6.67 -9.58 3.42
C ALA A 200 -5.99 -9.30 2.08
N THR A 201 -5.86 -8.02 1.72
CA THR A 201 -5.05 -7.53 0.60
C THR A 201 -3.97 -6.59 1.11
N GLY A 202 -2.70 -6.84 0.78
CA GLY A 202 -1.62 -5.94 1.20
C GLY A 202 -1.71 -4.57 0.54
N VAL A 203 -1.64 -4.55 -0.79
CA VAL A 203 -1.72 -3.33 -1.61
C VAL A 203 -2.72 -3.54 -2.75
N ARG A 204 -3.66 -2.63 -2.92
CA ARG A 204 -4.64 -2.60 -4.01
C ARG A 204 -4.55 -1.30 -4.77
N VAL A 205 -4.15 -1.39 -6.03
CA VAL A 205 -4.01 -0.26 -6.94
C VAL A 205 -5.13 -0.33 -7.96
N GLU A 206 -6.11 0.56 -7.89
CA GLU A 206 -7.16 0.65 -8.91
C GLU A 206 -6.72 1.51 -10.09
N LYS A 207 -6.07 2.65 -9.78
CA LYS A 207 -5.64 3.66 -10.76
C LYS A 207 -4.32 4.32 -10.32
N GLY A 208 -3.80 5.18 -11.18
CA GLY A 208 -2.65 6.02 -10.85
C GLY A 208 -1.30 5.31 -11.01
N VAL A 209 -0.33 5.71 -10.19
CA VAL A 209 1.06 5.23 -10.24
C VAL A 209 1.46 4.73 -8.85
N LEU A 210 1.87 3.46 -8.77
CA LEU A 210 2.46 2.86 -7.59
C LEU A 210 3.97 2.74 -7.77
N ILE A 211 4.73 3.21 -6.77
CA ILE A 211 6.16 2.92 -6.62
C ILE A 211 6.37 2.31 -5.23
N MET A 212 6.92 1.10 -5.19
CA MET A 212 7.40 0.46 -3.96
C MET A 212 8.88 0.15 -4.10
N ASN A 213 9.72 0.78 -3.29
CA ASN A 213 11.16 0.58 -3.29
C ASN A 213 11.62 0.09 -1.91
N GLN A 214 11.94 -1.20 -1.83
CA GLN A 214 12.20 -1.97 -0.62
C GLN A 214 10.95 -2.13 0.27
N GLY A 215 11.11 -2.80 1.39
CA GLY A 215 10.03 -3.10 2.34
C GLY A 215 9.39 -4.45 2.08
N SER A 216 8.29 -4.72 2.77
CA SER A 216 7.63 -6.01 2.71
C SER A 216 6.11 -5.94 2.71
N VAL A 217 5.48 -6.94 2.11
CA VAL A 217 4.03 -7.21 2.19
C VAL A 217 3.87 -8.64 2.71
N LYS A 218 3.40 -8.80 3.94
CA LYS A 218 3.43 -10.09 4.64
C LYS A 218 2.15 -10.44 5.39
N GLY A 219 1.87 -11.73 5.51
CA GLY A 219 0.73 -12.24 6.29
C GLY A 219 -0.61 -11.79 5.72
N PHE A 220 -0.70 -11.74 4.39
CA PHE A 220 -1.96 -11.53 3.69
C PHE A 220 -2.66 -12.87 3.44
N THR A 221 -3.99 -12.86 3.42
CA THR A 221 -4.80 -14.08 3.21
C THR A 221 -5.30 -14.23 1.77
N GLY A 222 -5.36 -13.14 1.01
CA GLY A 222 -5.85 -13.11 -0.37
C GLY A 222 -4.74 -12.79 -1.37
N THR A 223 -4.34 -11.51 -1.41
CA THR A 223 -3.35 -11.04 -2.39
C THR A 223 -2.34 -10.11 -1.74
N GLY A 224 -1.06 -10.28 -2.06
CA GLY A 224 -0.01 -9.37 -1.63
C GLY A 224 -0.19 -8.01 -2.30
N VAL A 225 -0.04 -7.96 -3.62
CA VAL A 225 -0.22 -6.74 -4.42
C VAL A 225 -1.18 -7.00 -5.58
N MET A 226 -2.26 -6.23 -5.66
CA MET A 226 -3.26 -6.29 -6.72
C MET A 226 -3.21 -5.02 -7.57
N VAL A 227 -3.05 -5.17 -8.88
CA VAL A 227 -2.95 -4.09 -9.86
C VAL A 227 -4.15 -4.11 -10.80
N GLY A 228 -4.96 -3.06 -10.76
CA GLY A 228 -6.20 -2.90 -11.50
C GLY A 228 -6.00 -2.58 -12.98
N SER A 229 -7.10 -2.63 -13.73
CA SER A 229 -7.09 -2.47 -15.19
C SER A 229 -6.76 -1.03 -15.63
N GLU A 230 -7.10 -0.03 -14.81
CA GLU A 230 -6.90 1.39 -15.08
C GLU A 230 -5.56 1.93 -14.55
N VAL A 231 -4.71 1.08 -13.99
CA VAL A 231 -3.39 1.47 -13.49
C VAL A 231 -2.50 1.93 -14.64
N LYS A 232 -1.81 3.07 -14.43
CA LYS A 232 -0.83 3.56 -15.40
C LYS A 232 0.44 2.73 -15.33
N SER A 233 1.00 2.59 -14.14
CA SER A 233 2.16 1.73 -13.90
C SER A 233 2.28 1.34 -12.42
N ALA A 234 2.78 0.14 -12.16
CA ALA A 234 3.21 -0.27 -10.83
C ALA A 234 4.65 -0.78 -10.88
N SER A 235 5.54 -0.20 -10.08
CA SER A 235 6.95 -0.60 -10.01
C SER A 235 7.29 -1.06 -8.60
N LEU A 236 7.64 -2.34 -8.47
CA LEU A 236 8.11 -2.94 -7.22
C LEU A 236 9.60 -3.25 -7.38
N MET A 237 10.43 -2.66 -6.53
CA MET A 237 11.89 -2.76 -6.57
C MET A 237 12.41 -3.23 -5.21
N GLY A 238 13.05 -4.39 -5.13
CA GLY A 238 13.61 -4.88 -3.86
C GLY A 238 12.56 -5.26 -2.79
N VAL A 239 11.31 -5.52 -3.18
CA VAL A 239 10.20 -5.79 -2.26
C VAL A 239 10.13 -7.28 -1.91
N GLU A 240 9.87 -7.59 -0.64
CA GLU A 240 9.56 -8.96 -0.18
C GLU A 240 8.05 -9.16 -0.02
N ILE A 241 7.48 -10.17 -0.68
CA ILE A 241 6.07 -10.54 -0.60
C ILE A 241 5.98 -11.96 -0.03
N THR A 242 5.35 -12.11 1.13
CA THR A 242 5.26 -13.40 1.83
C THR A 242 3.83 -13.74 2.21
N GLY A 243 3.30 -14.81 1.62
CA GLY A 243 2.01 -15.40 2.00
C GLY A 243 2.14 -16.47 3.08
N ASP A 244 1.03 -17.15 3.36
CA ASP A 244 0.90 -18.24 4.35
C ASP A 244 0.80 -19.65 3.71
N GLY A 245 1.20 -19.77 2.45
CA GLY A 245 1.04 -20.96 1.60
C GLY A 245 -0.22 -20.89 0.72
N LYS A 246 -1.01 -19.82 0.82
CA LYS A 246 -2.21 -19.59 0.00
C LYS A 246 -2.14 -18.25 -0.72
N GLY A 247 -3.13 -17.99 -1.56
CA GLY A 247 -3.31 -16.70 -2.23
C GLY A 247 -2.25 -16.42 -3.31
N THR A 248 -2.24 -15.16 -3.74
CA THR A 248 -1.43 -14.68 -4.85
C THR A 248 -0.44 -13.61 -4.39
N GLY A 249 0.84 -13.74 -4.75
CA GLY A 249 1.85 -12.74 -4.46
C GLY A 249 1.53 -11.41 -5.15
N VAL A 250 1.53 -11.42 -6.49
CA VAL A 250 1.17 -10.27 -7.33
C VAL A 250 0.07 -10.67 -8.32
N MET A 251 -1.07 -9.98 -8.28
CA MET A 251 -2.17 -10.15 -9.23
C MET A 251 -2.29 -8.91 -10.12
N MET A 252 -2.38 -9.12 -11.42
CA MET A 252 -2.44 -8.06 -12.43
C MET A 252 -3.67 -8.22 -13.31
N MET A 253 -4.57 -7.25 -13.23
CA MET A 253 -5.74 -7.10 -14.11
C MET A 253 -5.48 -6.08 -15.24
N GLY A 254 -4.42 -5.27 -15.13
CA GLY A 254 -3.96 -4.34 -16.18
C GLY A 254 -2.69 -3.57 -15.82
N GLY A 255 -2.48 -2.45 -16.52
CA GLY A 255 -1.32 -1.58 -16.36
C GLY A 255 0.02 -2.18 -16.82
N ASP A 256 1.06 -1.34 -16.77
CA ASP A 256 2.46 -1.76 -16.97
C ASP A 256 3.09 -2.06 -15.60
N VAL A 257 3.48 -3.31 -15.36
CA VAL A 257 4.02 -3.75 -14.06
C VAL A 257 5.47 -4.19 -14.21
N LYS A 258 6.33 -3.63 -13.35
CA LYS A 258 7.73 -3.99 -13.25
C LYS A 258 8.03 -4.57 -11.87
N LEU A 259 8.57 -5.78 -11.84
CA LEU A 259 9.11 -6.43 -10.66
C LEU A 259 10.63 -6.55 -10.82
N ASP A 260 11.38 -5.86 -9.98
CA ASP A 260 12.85 -5.82 -10.06
C ASP A 260 13.46 -6.19 -8.72
N ASN A 261 14.26 -7.25 -8.66
CA ASN A 261 14.80 -7.79 -7.42
C ASN A 261 13.71 -8.08 -6.36
N VAL A 262 12.55 -8.56 -6.80
CA VAL A 262 11.41 -8.88 -5.93
C VAL A 262 11.52 -10.32 -5.45
N ARG A 263 11.19 -10.56 -4.17
CA ARG A 263 11.17 -11.91 -3.58
C ARG A 263 9.74 -12.27 -3.20
N ILE A 264 9.16 -13.26 -3.86
CA ILE A 264 7.83 -13.79 -3.57
C ILE A 264 7.99 -15.20 -3.00
N LYS A 265 7.37 -15.48 -1.85
CA LYS A 265 7.40 -16.83 -1.25
C LYS A 265 6.15 -17.14 -0.45
N GLY A 266 5.93 -18.44 -0.20
CA GLY A 266 4.82 -18.92 0.62
C GLY A 266 3.47 -18.56 0.02
N VAL A 267 3.31 -18.67 -1.30
CA VAL A 267 2.04 -18.38 -1.99
C VAL A 267 1.65 -19.57 -2.86
N ALA A 268 0.35 -19.71 -3.13
CA ALA A 268 -0.11 -20.67 -4.12
C ALA A 268 0.18 -20.15 -5.55
N MET A 269 0.06 -18.84 -5.76
CA MET A 269 0.37 -18.21 -7.04
C MET A 269 1.42 -17.12 -6.86
N GLY A 270 2.53 -17.17 -7.57
CA GLY A 270 3.57 -16.14 -7.50
C GLY A 270 3.12 -14.84 -8.14
N VAL A 271 3.04 -14.82 -9.47
CA VAL A 271 2.57 -13.68 -10.27
C VAL A 271 1.46 -14.15 -11.22
N MET A 272 0.33 -13.46 -11.17
CA MET A 272 -0.85 -13.77 -11.97
C MET A 272 -1.22 -12.63 -12.88
N MET A 273 -1.23 -12.86 -14.21
CA MET A 273 -1.76 -11.92 -15.19
C MET A 273 -3.10 -12.39 -15.74
N GLU A 274 -4.14 -11.63 -15.42
CA GLU A 274 -5.50 -11.82 -15.91
C GLU A 274 -5.80 -11.04 -17.20
N LYS A 275 -7.03 -11.19 -17.70
CA LYS A 275 -7.54 -10.51 -18.89
C LYS A 275 -7.48 -9.00 -18.69
N GLY A 276 -6.66 -8.32 -19.50
CA GLY A 276 -6.50 -6.86 -19.45
C GLY A 276 -5.09 -6.38 -19.11
N GLY A 277 -4.20 -7.29 -18.67
CA GLY A 277 -2.76 -7.01 -18.47
C GLY A 277 -2.13 -6.35 -19.68
N LYS A 278 -1.46 -5.19 -19.52
CA LYS A 278 -0.68 -4.60 -20.63
C LYS A 278 0.65 -5.31 -20.73
N SER A 279 1.61 -4.96 -19.87
CA SER A 279 2.94 -5.55 -19.87
C SER A 279 3.38 -5.93 -18.47
N LEU A 280 4.09 -7.04 -18.35
CA LEU A 280 4.80 -7.46 -17.15
C LEU A 280 6.28 -7.62 -17.50
N THR A 281 7.14 -7.01 -16.70
CA THR A 281 8.58 -7.28 -16.70
C THR A 281 9.01 -7.77 -15.33
N ILE A 282 9.66 -8.93 -15.28
CA ILE A 282 10.31 -9.47 -14.08
C ILE A 282 11.82 -9.54 -14.33
N SER A 283 12.60 -8.87 -13.48
CA SER A 283 14.04 -8.70 -13.64
C SER A 283 14.82 -8.67 -12.32
N GLY A 284 16.13 -8.46 -12.41
CA GLY A 284 16.95 -8.06 -11.27
C GLY A 284 17.21 -9.16 -10.25
N SER A 285 17.31 -10.43 -10.67
CA SER A 285 17.44 -11.57 -9.76
C SER A 285 16.20 -11.79 -8.88
N SER A 286 15.02 -11.46 -9.40
CA SER A 286 13.75 -11.74 -8.71
C SER A 286 13.60 -13.24 -8.45
N THR A 287 13.04 -13.59 -7.30
CA THR A 287 12.79 -14.98 -6.88
C THR A 287 11.31 -15.18 -6.62
N ILE A 288 10.75 -16.28 -7.12
CA ILE A 288 9.35 -16.63 -7.01
C ILE A 288 9.25 -18.07 -6.53
N GLU A 289 8.84 -18.25 -5.29
CA GLU A 289 8.58 -19.56 -4.70
C GLU A 289 7.08 -19.77 -4.50
N PHE A 290 6.57 -20.86 -5.05
CA PHE A 290 5.17 -21.27 -4.92
C PHE A 290 5.06 -22.69 -4.36
N VAL A 291 3.90 -23.01 -3.76
CA VAL A 291 3.64 -24.29 -3.08
C VAL A 291 2.47 -25.06 -3.69
N GLY A 292 2.44 -26.37 -3.47
CA GLY A 292 1.38 -27.27 -3.96
C GLY A 292 1.29 -27.28 -5.49
N ASP A 293 0.07 -27.39 -5.99
CA ASP A 293 -0.25 -27.41 -7.44
C ASP A 293 -0.34 -25.99 -8.03
N GLY A 294 0.32 -25.04 -7.36
CA GLY A 294 0.32 -23.63 -7.69
C GLY A 294 1.01 -23.26 -9.00
N VAL A 295 1.09 -21.96 -9.26
CA VAL A 295 1.78 -21.42 -10.45
C VAL A 295 2.76 -20.34 -10.05
N GLY A 296 4.00 -20.45 -10.51
CA GLY A 296 5.03 -19.43 -10.31
C GLY A 296 4.67 -18.13 -11.01
N VAL A 297 4.63 -18.14 -12.34
CA VAL A 297 4.16 -17.01 -13.15
C VAL A 297 3.13 -17.51 -14.13
N GLY A 298 1.98 -16.88 -14.23
CA GLY A 298 1.04 -17.25 -15.28
C GLY A 298 0.36 -16.11 -16.01
N VAL A 299 0.05 -16.42 -17.27
CA VAL A 299 -0.46 -15.51 -18.27
C VAL A 299 -1.76 -16.08 -18.84
N TRP A 300 -2.88 -15.78 -18.17
CA TRP A 300 -4.19 -16.33 -18.51
C TRP A 300 -4.96 -15.46 -19.51
N GLY A 301 -4.77 -14.15 -19.41
CA GLY A 301 -5.45 -13.15 -20.24
C GLY A 301 -4.75 -12.87 -21.57
N GLU A 302 -5.46 -12.18 -22.48
CA GLU A 302 -4.80 -11.57 -23.64
C GLU A 302 -4.01 -10.35 -23.19
N VAL A 303 -2.73 -10.59 -22.90
CA VAL A 303 -1.77 -9.56 -22.51
C VAL A 303 -0.87 -9.19 -23.69
N LYS A 304 -0.25 -8.00 -23.65
CA LYS A 304 0.70 -7.58 -24.70
C LYS A 304 1.98 -8.39 -24.62
N SER A 305 2.61 -8.43 -23.43
CA SER A 305 3.79 -9.25 -23.17
C SER A 305 3.96 -9.55 -21.68
N ALA A 306 4.51 -10.72 -21.38
CA ALA A 306 5.13 -11.07 -20.12
C ALA A 306 6.60 -11.40 -20.39
N GLU A 307 7.51 -10.63 -19.79
CA GLU A 307 8.95 -10.69 -20.03
C GLU A 307 9.67 -11.04 -18.74
N LEU A 308 10.36 -12.18 -18.72
CA LEU A 308 11.11 -12.68 -17.57
C LEU A 308 12.60 -12.72 -17.94
N THR A 309 13.43 -12.03 -17.18
CA THR A 309 14.89 -12.06 -17.34
C THR A 309 15.54 -12.18 -15.98
N GLN A 310 16.64 -12.93 -15.87
CA GLN A 310 17.35 -13.14 -14.59
C GLN A 310 16.40 -13.44 -13.42
N THR A 311 15.44 -14.35 -13.62
CA THR A 311 14.42 -14.68 -12.61
C THR A 311 14.58 -16.12 -12.16
N VAL A 312 14.42 -16.39 -10.87
CA VAL A 312 14.40 -17.77 -10.33
C VAL A 312 12.97 -18.12 -9.93
N ILE A 313 12.44 -19.19 -10.51
CA ILE A 313 11.12 -19.70 -10.19
C ILE A 313 11.29 -21.11 -9.60
N THR A 314 10.75 -21.34 -8.41
CA THR A 314 10.85 -22.62 -7.71
C THR A 314 9.48 -23.09 -7.24
N GLY A 315 9.06 -24.26 -7.71
CA GLY A 315 7.87 -24.96 -7.23
C GLY A 315 8.23 -26.05 -6.23
N LYS A 316 7.47 -26.16 -5.13
CA LYS A 316 7.67 -27.20 -4.10
C LYS A 316 6.77 -28.44 -4.25
N GLY A 317 5.96 -28.53 -5.30
CA GLY A 317 5.05 -29.65 -5.58
C GLY A 317 4.74 -29.77 -7.08
N SER A 318 3.67 -30.47 -7.42
CA SER A 318 3.26 -30.80 -8.80
C SER A 318 2.76 -29.62 -9.66
N GLY A 319 2.96 -28.38 -9.23
CA GLY A 319 2.49 -27.18 -9.93
C GLY A 319 3.30 -26.79 -11.18
N THR A 320 3.02 -25.59 -11.67
CA THR A 320 3.60 -25.05 -12.92
C THR A 320 4.56 -23.90 -12.66
N GLY A 321 5.79 -23.97 -13.17
CA GLY A 321 6.72 -22.85 -13.13
C GLY A 321 6.17 -21.64 -13.86
N VAL A 322 5.95 -21.77 -15.17
CA VAL A 322 5.33 -20.74 -16.01
C VAL A 322 4.15 -21.28 -16.81
N TYR A 323 2.98 -20.67 -16.65
CA TYR A 323 1.77 -21.00 -17.41
C TYR A 323 1.44 -19.91 -18.43
N ALA A 324 1.20 -20.27 -19.68
CA ALA A 324 0.87 -19.31 -20.73
C ALA A 324 -0.31 -19.78 -21.57
N GLU A 325 -1.38 -19.00 -21.57
CA GLU A 325 -2.62 -19.31 -22.27
C GLU A 325 -2.92 -18.36 -23.42
N ARG A 326 -2.65 -17.06 -23.29
CA ARG A 326 -2.88 -16.04 -24.33
C ARG A 326 -1.82 -14.95 -24.27
N GLY A 327 -1.64 -14.20 -25.37
CA GLY A 327 -0.67 -13.10 -25.46
C GLY A 327 0.73 -13.52 -25.91
N THR A 328 1.75 -12.85 -25.41
CA THR A 328 3.17 -13.10 -25.73
C THR A 328 3.95 -13.40 -24.45
N LEU A 329 4.67 -14.51 -24.41
CA LEU A 329 5.60 -14.86 -23.34
C LEU A 329 7.03 -14.82 -23.86
N ILE A 330 7.90 -14.08 -23.17
CA ILE A 330 9.33 -14.01 -23.45
C ILE A 330 10.08 -14.35 -22.17
N ILE A 331 10.87 -15.40 -22.20
CA ILE A 331 11.78 -15.78 -21.13
C ILE A 331 13.21 -15.70 -21.66
N GLU A 332 14.01 -14.85 -21.04
CA GLU A 332 15.36 -14.54 -21.46
C GLU A 332 16.42 -15.10 -20.49
N LYS A 333 17.67 -14.83 -20.85
CA LYS A 333 18.88 -15.36 -20.22
C LYS A 333 18.92 -15.15 -18.71
N GLY A 334 19.46 -16.14 -18.02
CA GLY A 334 19.59 -16.12 -16.57
C GLY A 334 18.28 -16.42 -15.83
N THR A 335 17.20 -16.74 -16.54
CA THR A 335 15.99 -17.28 -15.92
C THR A 335 16.14 -18.78 -15.66
N THR A 336 15.86 -19.21 -14.43
CA THR A 336 15.86 -20.60 -14.00
C THR A 336 14.48 -20.99 -13.50
N ILE A 337 13.99 -22.15 -13.94
CA ILE A 337 12.71 -22.71 -13.51
C ILE A 337 12.97 -24.11 -12.95
N ASP A 338 12.81 -24.25 -11.64
CA ASP A 338 12.94 -25.52 -10.95
C ASP A 338 11.57 -26.00 -10.47
N PHE A 339 11.11 -27.12 -10.99
CA PHE A 339 9.83 -27.74 -10.62
C PHE A 339 10.05 -29.17 -10.10
N LYS A 340 9.06 -29.70 -9.40
CA LYS A 340 9.12 -30.99 -8.71
C LYS A 340 7.99 -31.90 -9.16
N GLU A 341 8.10 -33.19 -8.79
CA GLU A 341 7.07 -34.21 -9.00
C GLU A 341 6.61 -34.27 -10.48
N SER A 342 5.33 -34.54 -10.73
CA SER A 342 4.73 -34.55 -12.06
C SER A 342 4.41 -33.15 -12.62
N GLY A 343 5.04 -32.09 -12.11
CA GLY A 343 4.76 -30.72 -12.50
C GLY A 343 5.25 -30.32 -13.89
N TRP A 344 5.06 -29.04 -14.22
CA TRP A 344 5.47 -28.46 -15.49
C TRP A 344 6.44 -27.31 -15.30
N GLY A 345 7.55 -27.30 -16.04
CA GLY A 345 8.43 -26.14 -16.10
C GLY A 345 7.73 -24.97 -16.80
N VAL A 346 7.38 -25.16 -18.08
CA VAL A 346 6.60 -24.21 -18.88
C VAL A 346 5.42 -24.93 -19.54
N TYR A 347 4.20 -24.53 -19.20
CA TYR A 347 2.97 -25.02 -19.81
C TYR A 347 2.40 -23.97 -20.76
N VAL A 348 2.16 -24.36 -22.01
CA VAL A 348 1.69 -23.47 -23.08
C VAL A 348 0.40 -24.03 -23.68
N LYS A 349 -0.68 -23.24 -23.62
CA LYS A 349 -1.98 -23.55 -24.22
C LYS A 349 -2.05 -23.03 -25.66
N GLY A 350 -2.92 -23.62 -26.48
CA GLY A 350 -3.05 -23.28 -27.90
C GLY A 350 -3.46 -21.84 -28.25
N GLY A 351 -3.90 -21.04 -27.26
CA GLY A 351 -4.30 -19.64 -27.46
C GLY A 351 -3.15 -18.61 -27.40
N ILE A 352 -1.93 -19.04 -27.07
CA ILE A 352 -0.77 -18.15 -26.98
C ILE A 352 -0.36 -17.71 -28.40
N LYS A 353 0.02 -16.43 -28.59
CA LYS A 353 0.46 -15.94 -29.90
C LYS A 353 1.93 -16.25 -30.16
N ASN A 354 2.78 -16.01 -29.17
CA ASN A 354 4.22 -16.22 -29.25
C ASN A 354 4.78 -16.67 -27.90
N VAL A 355 5.70 -17.64 -27.94
CA VAL A 355 6.53 -18.02 -26.80
C VAL A 355 7.98 -18.04 -27.26
N SER A 356 8.85 -17.31 -26.56
CA SER A 356 10.30 -17.32 -26.78
C SER A 356 10.99 -17.72 -25.48
N LEU A 357 11.82 -18.76 -25.54
CA LEU A 357 12.66 -19.21 -24.43
C LEU A 357 14.12 -19.15 -24.89
N THR A 358 14.87 -18.16 -24.42
CA THR A 358 16.26 -17.92 -24.85
C THR A 358 17.18 -17.87 -23.65
N GLY A 359 18.14 -18.82 -23.57
CA GLY A 359 19.09 -18.87 -22.46
C GLY A 359 18.45 -19.19 -21.10
N THR A 360 17.32 -19.89 -21.12
CA THR A 360 16.56 -20.33 -19.94
C THR A 360 17.03 -21.71 -19.50
N THR A 361 17.18 -21.92 -18.19
CA THR A 361 17.42 -23.24 -17.59
C THR A 361 16.13 -23.76 -16.97
N ILE A 362 15.75 -24.98 -17.30
CA ILE A 362 14.55 -25.63 -16.77
C ILE A 362 14.98 -26.98 -16.17
N THR A 363 14.75 -27.16 -14.88
CA THR A 363 15.08 -28.38 -14.14
C THR A 363 13.81 -28.99 -13.59
N GLY A 364 13.56 -30.25 -13.93
CA GLY A 364 12.47 -31.05 -13.40
C GLY A 364 12.97 -32.28 -12.68
N GLU A 365 12.12 -32.84 -11.83
CA GLU A 365 12.31 -34.16 -11.23
C GLU A 365 11.23 -35.12 -11.74
N GLU A 366 11.46 -36.42 -11.57
CA GLU A 366 10.48 -37.49 -11.82
C GLU A 366 9.86 -37.48 -13.24
N SER A 367 8.53 -37.47 -13.34
CA SER A 367 7.77 -37.66 -14.57
C SER A 367 7.16 -36.37 -15.13
N GLY A 368 7.55 -35.20 -14.62
CA GLY A 368 7.04 -33.92 -15.10
C GLY A 368 7.60 -33.50 -16.47
N TYR A 369 7.04 -32.44 -17.07
CA TYR A 369 7.48 -31.95 -18.37
C TYR A 369 8.22 -30.62 -18.23
N GLY A 370 9.43 -30.53 -18.81
CA GLY A 370 10.18 -29.29 -18.86
C GLY A 370 9.43 -28.20 -19.63
N VAL A 371 9.03 -28.50 -20.86
CA VAL A 371 8.15 -27.64 -21.68
C VAL A 371 7.04 -28.50 -22.27
N TYR A 372 5.80 -28.10 -22.05
CA TYR A 372 4.62 -28.74 -22.61
C TYR A 372 3.80 -27.72 -23.39
N ALA A 373 3.62 -27.94 -24.69
CA ALA A 373 2.87 -27.05 -25.56
C ALA A 373 1.75 -27.81 -26.27
N VAL A 374 0.51 -27.34 -26.08
CA VAL A 374 -0.67 -27.90 -26.72
C VAL A 374 -0.89 -27.21 -28.06
N GLY A 375 -0.93 -27.97 -29.14
CA GLY A 375 -1.33 -27.47 -30.46
C GLY A 375 -2.76 -26.92 -30.43
N GLY A 376 -3.02 -25.82 -31.12
CA GLY A 376 -4.36 -25.21 -31.13
C GLY A 376 -5.40 -26.14 -31.75
N ASP A 377 -6.47 -26.43 -31.01
CA ASP A 377 -7.69 -26.92 -31.63
C ASP A 377 -8.17 -25.85 -32.61
N ARG A 378 -8.47 -26.25 -33.85
CA ARG A 378 -9.25 -25.41 -34.76
C ARG A 378 -10.59 -25.15 -34.06
N TYR A 379 -10.78 -23.96 -33.53
CA TYR A 379 -12.13 -23.45 -33.34
C TYR A 379 -12.71 -23.30 -34.76
N ASP A 380 -13.39 -24.34 -35.23
CA ASP A 380 -14.33 -24.21 -36.33
C ASP A 380 -15.43 -23.27 -35.82
N ASP A 381 -15.32 -21.99 -36.18
CA ASP A 381 -16.42 -21.01 -36.10
C ASP A 381 -17.49 -21.31 -37.19
N ASP A 382 -17.77 -22.59 -37.42
CA ASP A 382 -18.87 -23.06 -38.23
C ASP A 382 -19.82 -23.83 -37.33
N VAL A 383 -20.90 -23.17 -36.90
CA VAL A 383 -22.30 -23.62 -37.04
C VAL A 383 -23.23 -22.62 -36.32
N ARG A 384 -23.90 -21.83 -37.17
CA ARG A 384 -25.21 -21.14 -37.05
C ARG A 384 -25.32 -19.80 -36.33
#